data_AF-A0AAU7DE55-F1
#
_entry.id   AF-A0AAU7DE55-F1
#
_cell.length_a   1.000
_cell.length_b   1.000
_cell.length_c   1.000
_cell.angle_alpha   90.00
_cell.angle_beta   90.00
_cell.angle_gamma   90.00
#
_symmetry.space_group_name_H-M   'P 1'
#
loop_
_entity.id
_entity.type
_entity.pdbx_description
1 polymer ?
#
loop_
_entity_poly.entity_id
_entity_poly.type
_entity_poly.pdbx_seq_one_letter_code
_entity_poly.pdbx_strand_id
1 'polypeptide(L)'
;MSKMLPAIFFGHGNPMNAVLNNAYTKAWTRIGEKTPKPKAILSISAHWFVPETGVTVATSPRTIHDFGGFPRELFQVQYPAPGDPAQAHRVQRLHVRKMAFD
;
A
#
# COMPACT_ATOMS: atom_id res chain seq x y z
N MET A 1 1.98 -5.64 -25.97
CA MET A 1 1.06 -5.56 -24.81
C MET A 1 1.86 -5.30 -23.54
N SER A 2 1.41 -4.39 -22.67
CA SER A 2 2.05 -4.19 -21.35
C SER A 2 1.94 -5.49 -20.54
N LYS A 3 3.05 -5.97 -19.98
CA LYS A 3 3.04 -7.15 -19.11
C LYS A 3 2.24 -6.82 -17.85
N MET A 4 1.16 -7.56 -17.62
CA MET A 4 0.35 -7.41 -16.40
C MET A 4 1.22 -7.74 -15.19
N LEU A 5 1.32 -6.80 -14.25
CA LEU A 5 1.98 -7.01 -12.96
C LEU A 5 1.05 -7.75 -12.00
N PRO A 6 1.59 -8.51 -11.04
CA PRO A 6 0.76 -9.26 -10.09
C PRO A 6 0.00 -8.32 -9.15
N ALA A 7 -1.21 -8.71 -8.77
CA ALA A 7 -1.86 -8.23 -7.56
C ALA A 7 -1.47 -9.16 -6.40
N ILE A 8 -1.09 -8.60 -5.26
CA ILE A 8 -0.60 -9.36 -4.11
C ILE A 8 -1.41 -8.98 -2.88
N PHE A 9 -1.92 -9.99 -2.18
CA PHE A 9 -2.56 -9.82 -0.88
C PHE A 9 -1.56 -10.16 0.23
N PHE A 10 -1.39 -9.24 1.19
CA PHE A 10 -0.51 -9.43 2.34
C PHE A 10 -1.32 -9.46 3.63
N GLY A 11 -1.27 -10.59 4.35
CA GLY A 11 -1.68 -10.62 5.75
C GLY A 11 -0.59 -9.96 6.60
N HIS A 12 -0.80 -8.72 7.05
CA HIS A 12 0.21 -7.96 7.80
C HIS A 12 0.37 -8.46 9.25
N GLY A 13 -0.73 -8.90 9.88
CA GLY A 13 -0.72 -9.48 11.23
C GLY A 13 -0.16 -8.52 12.28
N ASN A 14 0.73 -9.05 13.13
CA ASN A 14 1.37 -8.29 14.20
C ASN A 14 2.28 -7.17 13.64
N PRO A 15 2.13 -5.89 14.06
CA PRO A 15 2.98 -4.77 13.63
C PRO A 15 4.48 -5.01 13.75
N MET A 16 4.93 -5.85 14.69
CA MET A 16 6.34 -6.22 14.84
C MET A 16 6.94 -6.84 13.57
N ASN A 17 6.12 -7.40 12.66
CA ASN A 17 6.59 -7.88 11.36
C ASN A 17 7.26 -6.77 10.53
N ALA A 18 7.04 -5.48 10.81
CA ALA A 18 7.72 -4.39 10.10
C ALA A 18 9.22 -4.29 10.45
N VAL A 19 9.65 -4.80 11.61
CA VAL A 19 11.03 -4.67 12.10
C VAL A 19 11.73 -6.01 12.37
N LEU A 20 10.97 -7.11 12.43
CA LEU A 20 11.51 -8.44 12.71
C LEU A 20 11.97 -9.17 11.45
N ASN A 21 13.03 -9.98 11.60
CA ASN A 21 13.43 -10.96 10.60
C ASN A 21 12.78 -12.31 10.89
N ASN A 22 11.80 -12.72 10.08
CA ASN A 22 11.04 -13.95 10.27
C ASN A 22 10.61 -14.56 8.93
N ALA A 23 9.81 -15.63 8.97
CA ALA A 23 9.35 -16.32 7.76
C ALA A 23 8.51 -15.41 6.84
N TYR A 24 7.70 -14.52 7.40
CA TYR A 24 6.87 -13.57 6.66
C TYR A 24 7.72 -12.52 5.94
N THR A 25 8.62 -11.83 6.66
CA THR A 25 9.47 -10.80 6.05
C THR A 25 10.40 -11.37 5.00
N LYS A 26 10.97 -12.56 5.22
CA LYS A 26 11.74 -13.28 4.19
C LYS A 26 10.91 -13.61 2.95
N ALA A 27 9.63 -13.97 3.11
CA ALA A 27 8.75 -14.22 1.97
C ALA A 27 8.41 -12.93 1.21
N TRP A 28 8.14 -11.83 1.92
CA TRP A 28 7.85 -10.53 1.31
C TRP A 28 9.06 -9.99 0.55
N THR A 29 10.28 -10.12 1.09
CA THR A 29 11.51 -9.76 0.38
C THR A 29 11.64 -10.53 -0.94
N ARG A 30 11.44 -11.86 -0.92
CA ARG A 30 11.49 -12.68 -2.15
C ARG A 30 10.43 -12.29 -3.18
N ILE A 31 9.25 -11.86 -2.73
CA ILE A 31 8.21 -11.34 -3.63
C ILE A 31 8.70 -10.04 -4.29
N GLY A 32 9.28 -9.12 -3.51
CA GLY A 32 9.87 -7.89 -4.02
C GLY A 32 10.97 -8.13 -5.05
N GLU A 33 11.89 -9.06 -4.76
CA GLU A 33 13.00 -9.43 -5.66
C GLU A 33 12.53 -10.05 -6.99
N LYS A 34 11.42 -10.80 -6.97
CA LYS A 34 10.87 -11.47 -8.16
C LYS A 34 9.91 -10.59 -8.97
N THR A 35 9.41 -9.50 -8.39
CA THR A 35 8.43 -8.64 -9.04
C THR A 35 9.16 -7.61 -9.90
N PRO A 36 8.87 -7.52 -11.22
CA PRO A 36 9.42 -6.46 -12.06
C PRO A 36 9.08 -5.09 -11.47
N LYS A 37 10.05 -4.16 -11.49
CA LYS A 37 9.89 -2.84 -10.85
C LYS A 37 8.63 -2.12 -11.39
N PRO A 38 7.61 -1.89 -10.55
CA PRO A 38 6.42 -1.17 -10.97
C PRO A 38 6.73 0.33 -11.16
N LYS A 39 5.94 1.00 -12.01
CA LYS A 39 5.92 2.47 -12.07
C LYS A 39 5.35 3.08 -10.78
N ALA A 40 4.31 2.46 -10.24
CA ALA A 40 3.62 2.86 -9.01
C ALA A 40 2.96 1.63 -8.38
N ILE A 41 2.73 1.67 -7.06
CA ILE A 41 1.97 0.65 -6.32
C ILE A 41 0.67 1.31 -5.85
N LEU A 42 -0.47 0.71 -6.19
CA LEU A 42 -1.76 1.04 -5.55
C LEU A 42 -1.87 0.19 -4.28
N SER A 43 -1.70 0.82 -3.12
CA SER A 43 -1.86 0.15 -1.82
C SER A 43 -3.29 0.29 -1.33
N ILE A 44 -3.91 -0.82 -0.93
CA ILE A 44 -5.23 -0.89 -0.32
C ILE A 44 -5.04 -1.48 1.08
N SER A 45 -5.45 -0.76 2.12
CA SER A 45 -5.18 -1.13 3.51
C SER A 45 -6.48 -1.40 4.25
N ALA A 46 -6.49 -2.47 5.06
CA ALA A 46 -7.60 -2.78 5.97
C ALA A 46 -7.82 -1.69 7.03
N HIS A 47 -6.77 -0.94 7.36
CA HIS A 47 -6.84 0.13 8.35
C HIS A 47 -7.22 1.50 7.74
N TRP A 48 -7.22 1.61 6.41
CA TRP A 48 -7.69 2.83 5.73
C TRP A 48 -9.18 2.69 5.42
N PHE A 49 -9.98 2.69 6.47
CA PHE A 49 -11.42 2.50 6.42
C PHE A 49 -12.16 3.82 6.62
N VAL A 50 -12.88 4.24 5.58
CA VAL A 50 -13.71 5.44 5.55
C VAL A 50 -15.09 5.09 4.96
N PRO A 51 -16.16 5.88 5.24
CA PRO A 51 -17.51 5.54 4.78
C PRO A 51 -17.66 5.48 3.25
N GLU A 52 -16.89 6.27 2.51
CA GLU A 52 -16.88 6.30 1.05
C GLU A 52 -15.62 5.68 0.45
N THR A 53 -15.64 5.43 -0.87
CA THR A 53 -14.38 5.07 -1.56
C THR A 53 -13.58 6.31 -1.91
N GLY A 54 -12.37 6.40 -1.35
CA GLY A 54 -11.44 7.49 -1.63
C GLY A 54 -10.13 7.03 -2.25
N VAL A 55 -9.32 8.01 -2.65
CA VAL A 55 -7.92 7.81 -3.05
C VAL A 55 -7.09 8.94 -2.44
N THR A 56 -6.03 8.61 -1.73
CA THR A 56 -5.08 9.61 -1.20
C THR A 56 -4.28 10.23 -2.35
N VAL A 57 -4.33 11.56 -2.46
CA VAL A 57 -3.53 12.34 -3.41
C VAL A 57 -2.50 13.15 -2.62
N ALA A 58 -1.26 12.69 -2.57
CA ALA A 58 -0.15 13.38 -1.92
C ALA A 58 1.14 13.16 -2.73
N THR A 59 2.04 14.13 -2.72
CA THR A 59 3.39 13.98 -3.30
C THR A 59 4.38 13.35 -2.31
N SER A 60 4.17 13.59 -1.01
CA SER A 60 4.97 13.04 0.09
C SER A 60 4.04 12.67 1.25
N PRO A 61 3.38 11.50 1.21
CA PRO A 61 2.53 11.04 2.30
C PRO A 61 3.36 10.85 3.57
N ARG A 62 2.84 11.37 4.70
CA ARG A 62 3.44 11.12 6.01
C ARG A 62 3.32 9.65 6.39
N THR A 63 4.28 9.14 7.14
CA THR A 63 4.14 7.83 7.81
C THR A 63 3.13 7.98 8.95
N ILE A 64 2.17 7.06 9.02
CA ILE A 64 1.14 7.01 10.05
C ILE A 64 1.38 5.73 10.86
N HIS A 65 1.45 5.87 12.19
CA HIS A 65 1.48 4.75 13.13
C HIS A 65 0.09 4.65 13.77
N ASP A 66 -0.72 3.72 13.27
CA ASP A 66 -2.13 3.53 13.65
C ASP A 66 -2.32 2.39 14.66
N PHE A 67 -1.27 2.05 15.40
CA PHE A 67 -1.23 1.01 16.43
C PHE A 67 -0.66 1.54 17.75
N GLY A 68 -0.92 0.83 18.86
CA GLY A 68 -0.50 1.21 20.21
C GLY A 68 -0.06 0.03 21.07
N GLY A 69 0.68 0.29 22.14
CA GLY A 69 1.18 -0.75 23.06
C GLY A 69 2.41 -1.51 22.59
N PHE A 70 3.12 -0.98 21.58
CA PHE A 70 4.29 -1.62 20.97
C PHE A 70 5.61 -0.94 21.36
N PRO A 71 6.76 -1.61 21.15
CA PRO A 71 8.08 -1.03 21.39
C PRO A 71 8.34 0.25 20.57
N ARG A 72 9.20 1.13 21.11
CA ARG A 72 9.52 2.46 20.54
C ARG A 72 10.06 2.36 19.12
N GLU A 73 10.82 1.32 18.82
CA GLU A 73 11.48 1.07 17.55
C GLU A 73 10.47 1.07 16.39
N LEU A 74 9.25 0.56 16.60
CA LEU A 74 8.19 0.59 15.59
C LEU A 74 7.73 2.01 15.26
N PHE A 75 7.65 2.89 16.25
CA PHE A 75 7.26 4.29 16.08
C PHE A 75 8.37 5.15 15.46
N GLN A 76 9.60 4.61 15.39
CA GLN A 76 10.73 5.27 14.73
C GLN A 76 10.81 4.95 13.24
N VAL A 77 10.12 3.92 12.77
CA VAL A 77 10.11 3.54 11.35
C VAL A 77 9.50 4.69 10.54
N GLN A 78 10.26 5.21 9.58
CA GLN A 78 9.77 6.17 8.60
C GLN A 78 9.70 5.51 7.23
N TYR A 79 8.58 5.69 6.55
CA TYR A 79 8.35 5.21 5.19
C TYR A 79 7.98 6.38 4.27
N PRO A 80 8.96 7.22 3.87
CA PRO A 80 8.74 8.40 3.04
C PRO A 80 8.65 8.01 1.55
N ALA A 81 7.73 7.11 1.20
CA ALA A 81 7.53 6.73 -0.19
C ALA A 81 7.00 7.93 -1.00
N PRO A 82 7.57 8.23 -2.18
CA PRO A 82 7.06 9.30 -3.02
C PRO A 82 5.66 8.95 -3.51
N GLY A 83 4.73 9.89 -3.41
CA GLY A 83 3.42 9.75 -4.02
C GLY A 83 3.42 10.11 -5.50
N ASP A 84 2.45 9.59 -6.24
CA ASP A 84 2.25 9.87 -7.66
C ASP A 84 0.83 10.44 -7.88
N PRO A 85 0.65 11.78 -7.74
CA PRO A 85 -0.66 12.41 -7.91
C PRO A 85 -1.29 12.15 -9.29
N ALA A 86 -0.48 12.01 -10.33
CA ALA A 86 -0.98 11.72 -11.67
C ALA A 86 -1.62 10.32 -11.74
N GLN A 87 -1.01 9.30 -11.12
CA GLN A 87 -1.62 7.98 -11.00
C GLN A 87 -2.82 7.99 -10.05
N ALA A 88 -2.77 8.71 -8.94
CA ALA A 88 -3.90 8.83 -8.01
C ALA A 88 -5.15 9.40 -8.70
N HIS A 89 -5.00 10.49 -9.45
CA HIS A 89 -6.10 11.04 -10.25
C HIS A 89 -6.56 10.10 -11.37
N ARG A 90 -5.64 9.31 -11.95
CA ARG A 90 -6.02 8.28 -12.93
C ARG A 90 -6.91 7.21 -12.28
N VAL A 91 -6.59 6.76 -11.07
CA VAL A 91 -7.42 5.81 -10.32
C VAL A 91 -8.79 6.40 -10.01
N GLN A 92 -8.86 7.66 -9.56
CA GLN A 92 -10.14 8.35 -9.33
C GLN A 92 -11.04 8.35 -10.58
N ARG A 93 -10.48 8.63 -11.76
CA ARG A 93 -11.23 8.60 -13.02
C ARG A 93 -11.72 7.20 -13.40
N LEU A 94 -10.94 6.15 -13.10
CA LEU A 94 -11.35 4.76 -13.34
C LEU A 94 -12.47 4.31 -12.40
N HIS A 95 -12.55 4.92 -11.21
CA HIS A 95 -13.60 4.65 -10.23
C HIS A 95 -14.97 5.25 -10.64
N VAL A 96 -15.01 6.16 -11.62
CA VAL A 96 -16.24 6.62 -12.27
C VAL A 96 -16.60 5.69 -13.42
N ARG A 97 -16.99 4.45 -13.11
CA ARG A 97 -17.94 3.75 -13.96
C ARG A 97 -19.32 4.17 -13.50
N LYS A 98 -20.01 5.03 -14.27
CA LYS A 98 -21.48 4.95 -14.31
C LYS A 98 -21.77 3.49 -14.67
N MET A 99 -22.21 2.70 -13.69
CA MET A 99 -23.02 1.53 -14.00
C MET A 99 -24.31 2.09 -14.58
N ALA A 100 -24.30 2.37 -15.89
CA ALA A 100 -25.51 2.32 -16.67
C ALA A 100 -25.86 0.83 -16.72
N PHE A 101 -26.79 0.43 -15.85
CA PHE A 101 -27.71 -0.61 -16.25
C PHE A 101 -28.79 0.10 -17.06
N ASP A 102 -29.00 -0.37 -18.28
CA ASP A 102 -30.24 -0.11 -19.01
C ASP A 102 -31.44 -0.60 -18.19
#